data_AF-A0A969DHY4-F1
#
_entry.id   AF-A0A969DHY4-F1
#
_cell.length_a   1.000
_cell.length_b   1.000
_cell.length_c   1.000
_cell.angle_alpha   90.00
_cell.angle_beta   90.00
_cell.angle_gamma   90.00
#
_symmetry.space_group_name_H-M   'P 1'
#
loop_
_entity.id
_entity.type
_entity.pdbx_description
1 polymer ?
#
loop_
_entity_poly.entity_id
_entity_poly.type
_entity_poly.pdbx_seq_one_letter_code
_entity_poly.pdbx_strand_id
1 'polypeptide(L)'
;MRVLHADAVQRGPGFELHRGEVGVKTLATVFKKIKFYTRENVGAGEIDLPPEEMETTAVWMLLDAATAFECGLGDPRNAGGWSGLAYLLRHLLPVYLGCNVSDMRGKAEIKSPEFDRPSLFLFDSTPGGVGLAEKLHEIWPLLLATAREVLESCPAAPVA
;
A
#
# COMPACT_ATOMS: atom_id res chain seq x y z
N MET A 1 -8.77 5.47 2.47
CA MET A 1 -8.13 6.20 1.36
C MET A 1 -9.18 6.37 0.30
N ARG A 2 -9.22 7.52 -0.34
CA ARG A 2 -10.24 7.86 -1.33
C ARG A 2 -9.54 8.46 -2.55
N VAL A 3 -9.89 8.03 -3.75
CA VAL A 3 -9.41 8.67 -4.97
C VAL A 3 -10.16 9.98 -5.17
N LEU A 4 -9.40 11.05 -5.40
CA LEU A 4 -9.93 12.38 -5.67
C LEU A 4 -9.96 12.62 -7.19
N HIS A 5 -8.85 12.29 -7.85
CA HIS A 5 -8.69 12.43 -9.29
C HIS A 5 -7.78 11.33 -9.84
N ALA A 6 -8.07 10.84 -11.05
CA ALA A 6 -7.25 9.86 -11.76
C ALA A 6 -6.77 10.47 -13.08
N ASP A 7 -5.46 10.61 -13.21
CA ASP A 7 -4.80 11.31 -14.33
C ASP A 7 -4.46 10.35 -15.47
N ALA A 8 -3.98 9.16 -15.12
CA ALA A 8 -3.39 8.22 -16.06
C ALA A 8 -3.76 6.79 -15.68
N VAL A 9 -3.94 5.97 -16.72
CA VAL A 9 -4.21 4.54 -16.60
C VAL A 9 -3.30 3.77 -17.54
N GLN A 10 -2.65 2.74 -17.01
CA GLN A 10 -1.91 1.74 -17.76
C GLN A 10 -2.51 0.37 -17.48
N ARG A 11 -2.85 -0.38 -18.53
CA ARG A 11 -3.37 -1.74 -18.40
C ARG A 11 -2.25 -2.76 -18.50
N GLY A 12 -2.17 -3.63 -17.50
CA GLY A 12 -1.33 -4.82 -17.50
C GLY A 12 -2.18 -6.09 -17.69
N PRO A 13 -1.53 -7.25 -17.84
CA PRO A 13 -2.24 -8.52 -17.85
C PRO A 13 -2.82 -8.80 -16.46
N GLY A 14 -4.15 -8.74 -16.33
CA GLY A 14 -4.87 -9.07 -15.09
C GLY A 14 -4.95 -7.95 -14.05
N PHE A 15 -4.52 -6.73 -14.42
CA PHE A 15 -4.61 -5.57 -13.54
C PHE A 15 -4.64 -4.25 -14.32
N GLU A 16 -5.21 -3.23 -13.68
CA GLU A 16 -5.10 -1.85 -14.12
C GLU A 16 -4.25 -1.06 -13.13
N LEU A 17 -3.27 -0.33 -13.63
CA LEU A 17 -2.48 0.63 -12.87
C LEU A 17 -3.02 2.03 -13.13
N HIS A 18 -3.27 2.77 -12.07
CA HIS A 18 -3.78 4.12 -12.11
C HIS A 18 -2.81 5.04 -11.39
N ARG A 19 -2.75 6.31 -11.81
CA ARG A 19 -2.05 7.39 -11.10
C ARG A 19 -2.99 8.58 -10.94
N GLY A 20 -2.89 9.27 -9.81
CA GLY A 20 -3.56 10.54 -9.59
C GLY A 20 -3.54 10.98 -8.13
N GLU A 21 -4.50 11.81 -7.77
CA GLU A 21 -4.62 12.43 -6.44
C GLU A 21 -5.52 11.59 -5.53
N VAL A 22 -5.09 11.46 -4.27
CA VAL A 22 -5.81 10.69 -3.24
C VAL A 22 -5.88 11.46 -1.93
N GLY A 23 -7.01 11.28 -1.25
CA GLY A 23 -7.22 11.72 0.12
C GLY A 23 -6.90 10.61 1.11
N VAL A 24 -5.95 10.89 2.00
CA VAL A 24 -5.57 10.03 3.12
C VAL A 24 -6.17 10.61 4.40
N LYS A 25 -6.97 9.81 5.10
CA LYS A 25 -7.58 10.18 6.38
C LYS A 25 -7.08 9.26 7.47
N THR A 26 -6.52 9.83 8.53
CA THR A 26 -6.04 9.12 9.71
C THR A 26 -6.86 9.55 10.92
N LEU A 27 -7.45 8.58 11.62
CA LEU A 27 -8.22 8.82 12.84
C LEU A 27 -7.63 8.00 13.99
N ALA A 28 -7.18 8.68 15.03
CA ALA A 28 -6.75 8.06 16.27
C ALA A 28 -7.95 7.95 17.22
N THR A 29 -8.38 6.72 17.53
CA THR A 29 -9.59 6.47 18.32
C THR A 29 -9.32 5.96 19.73
N VAL A 30 -8.21 5.26 19.94
CA VAL A 30 -7.90 4.57 21.20
C VAL A 30 -6.39 4.61 21.47
N PHE A 31 -6.00 4.76 22.74
CA PHE A 31 -4.63 4.51 23.19
C PHE A 31 -4.59 3.34 24.18
N LYS A 32 -3.43 2.68 24.22
CA LYS A 32 -3.15 1.60 25.17
C LYS A 32 -2.20 2.09 26.25
N LYS A 33 -2.52 1.83 27.53
CA LYS A 33 -1.67 2.14 28.68
C LYS A 33 -0.77 0.94 28.94
N ILE A 34 0.53 1.13 28.77
CA ILE A 34 1.55 0.09 28.99
C ILE A 34 2.43 0.49 30.17
N LYS A 35 2.63 -0.40 31.13
CA LYS A 35 3.53 -0.14 32.26
C LYS A 35 4.98 -0.24 31.81
N PHE A 36 5.80 0.77 32.12
CA PHE A 36 7.15 0.92 31.56
C PHE A 36 8.08 -0.28 31.78
N TYR A 37 8.08 -0.92 32.95
CA TYR A 37 9.03 -1.98 33.28
C TYR A 37 8.55 -3.38 32.90
N THR A 38 7.30 -3.71 33.22
CA THR A 38 6.74 -5.06 32.96
C THR A 38 6.21 -5.19 31.54
N ARG A 39 6.03 -4.07 30.83
CA ARG A 39 5.33 -3.98 29.53
C ARG A 39 3.92 -4.56 29.56
N GLU A 40 3.35 -4.69 30.76
CA GLU A 40 1.99 -5.21 30.92
C GLU A 40 0.96 -4.18 30.46
N ASN A 41 -0.11 -4.67 29.83
CA ASN A 41 -1.25 -3.83 29.48
C ASN A 41 -2.03 -3.51 30.76
N VAL A 42 -1.99 -2.24 31.18
CA VAL A 42 -2.68 -1.76 32.39
C VAL A 42 -4.00 -1.05 32.07
N GLY A 43 -4.39 -1.01 30.80
CA GLY A 43 -5.69 -0.50 30.36
C GLY A 43 -5.66 0.14 28.98
N ALA A 44 -6.80 0.71 28.60
CA ALA A 44 -6.95 1.52 27.40
C ALA A 44 -7.77 2.77 27.73
N GLY A 45 -7.77 3.73 26.81
CA GLY A 45 -8.65 4.90 26.87
C GLY A 45 -9.01 5.37 25.47
N GLU A 46 -10.14 6.04 25.34
CA GLU A 46 -10.58 6.62 24.09
C GLU A 46 -9.83 7.93 23.81
N ILE A 47 -9.67 8.24 22.52
CA ILE A 47 -9.10 9.46 22.00
C ILE A 47 -10.17 10.14 21.15
N ASP A 48 -10.50 11.38 21.50
CA ASP A 48 -11.34 12.25 20.70
C ASP A 48 -10.47 13.33 20.06
N LEU A 49 -9.77 12.95 18.99
CA LEU A 49 -8.98 13.86 18.16
C LEU A 49 -9.66 14.04 16.81
N PRO A 50 -9.60 15.25 16.23
CA PRO A 50 -10.08 15.45 14.87
C PRO A 50 -9.29 14.56 13.91
N PRO A 51 -9.93 14.03 12.87
CA PRO A 51 -9.21 13.27 11.86
C PRO A 51 -8.20 14.16 11.14
N GLU A 52 -7.02 13.63 10.90
CA GLU A 52 -6.01 14.26 10.07
C GLU A 52 -6.25 13.87 8.61
N GLU A 53 -6.40 14.85 7.75
CA GLU A 53 -6.63 14.68 6.32
C GLU A 53 -5.44 15.25 5.54
N MET A 54 -4.94 14.46 4.60
CA MET A 54 -3.83 14.82 3.72
C MET A 54 -4.21 14.45 2.29
N GLU A 55 -4.11 15.42 1.39
CA GLU A 55 -4.19 15.19 -0.05
C GLU A 55 -2.79 15.00 -0.60
N THR A 56 -2.60 14.00 -1.45
CA THR A 56 -1.28 13.66 -2.01
C THR A 56 -1.43 12.88 -3.31
N THR A 57 -0.32 12.64 -4.00
CA THR A 57 -0.24 11.84 -5.22
C THR A 57 -0.02 10.36 -4.91
N ALA A 58 -0.63 9.50 -5.73
CA ALA A 58 -0.52 8.06 -5.58
C ALA A 58 -0.54 7.32 -6.92
N VAL A 59 0.02 6.12 -6.87
CA VAL A 59 -0.18 5.06 -7.85
C VAL A 59 -0.96 3.94 -7.18
N TRP A 60 -1.93 3.38 -7.89
CA TRP A 60 -2.65 2.22 -7.39
C TRP A 60 -2.92 1.18 -8.46
N MET A 61 -2.71 -0.07 -8.07
CA MET A 61 -3.04 -1.24 -8.87
C MET A 61 -4.39 -1.78 -8.43
N LEU A 62 -5.28 -2.02 -9.40
CA LEU A 62 -6.53 -2.74 -9.23
C LEU A 62 -6.40 -4.09 -9.92
N LEU A 63 -6.60 -5.19 -9.20
CA LEU A 63 -6.62 -6.51 -9.80
C LEU A 63 -7.98 -6.81 -10.44
N ASP A 64 -7.94 -7.47 -11.59
CA ASP A 64 -9.13 -8.02 -12.22
C ASP A 64 -9.66 -9.20 -11.40
N ALA A 65 -10.97 -9.47 -11.50
CA ALA A 65 -11.61 -10.53 -10.72
C ALA A 65 -11.02 -11.93 -10.99
N ALA A 66 -10.64 -12.20 -12.24
CA ALA A 66 -10.01 -13.46 -12.62
C ALA A 66 -8.64 -13.64 -11.93
N THR A 67 -7.78 -12.64 -12.01
CA THR A 67 -6.45 -12.66 -11.39
C THR A 67 -6.53 -12.66 -9.87
N ALA A 68 -7.46 -11.90 -9.29
CA ALA A 68 -7.73 -11.94 -7.86
C ALA A 68 -8.12 -13.35 -7.38
N PHE A 69 -8.94 -14.06 -8.17
CA PHE A 69 -9.33 -15.43 -7.88
C PHE A 69 -8.15 -16.40 -8.01
N GLU A 70 -7.35 -16.30 -9.08
CA GLU A 70 -6.13 -17.12 -9.28
C GLU A 70 -5.11 -16.93 -8.14
N CYS A 71 -4.95 -15.70 -7.65
CA CYS A 71 -4.10 -15.38 -6.51
C CYS A 71 -4.74 -15.74 -5.15
N GLY A 72 -5.97 -16.28 -5.12
CA GLY A 72 -6.66 -16.66 -3.90
C GLY A 72 -7.05 -15.49 -2.99
N LEU A 73 -7.11 -14.26 -3.50
CA LEU A 73 -7.39 -13.06 -2.70
C LEU A 73 -8.85 -12.97 -2.22
N GLY A 74 -9.73 -13.88 -2.64
CA GLY A 74 -11.06 -14.01 -2.05
C GLY A 74 -11.05 -14.51 -0.59
N ASP A 75 -9.92 -15.08 -0.14
CA ASP A 75 -9.75 -15.59 1.22
C ASP A 75 -8.96 -14.59 2.08
N PRO A 76 -9.52 -14.09 3.21
CA PRO A 76 -8.81 -13.20 4.12
C PRO A 76 -7.47 -13.75 4.64
N ARG A 77 -7.29 -15.08 4.67
CA ARG A 77 -6.01 -15.71 5.06
C ARG A 77 -4.87 -15.34 4.12
N ASN A 78 -5.18 -14.98 2.87
CA ASN A 78 -4.19 -14.59 1.86
C ASN A 78 -3.90 -13.08 1.87
N ALA A 79 -4.52 -12.30 2.77
CA ALA A 79 -4.26 -10.87 2.93
C ALA A 79 -2.79 -10.56 3.29
N GLY A 80 -2.10 -11.50 3.96
CA GLY A 80 -0.69 -11.39 4.27
C GLY A 80 0.18 -11.32 3.01
N GLY A 81 -0.11 -12.13 2.00
CA GLY A 81 0.62 -12.10 0.72
C GLY A 81 0.43 -10.78 -0.03
N TRP A 82 -0.79 -10.26 -0.07
CA TRP A 82 -1.10 -8.97 -0.70
C TRP A 82 -0.38 -7.80 0.00
N SER A 83 -0.38 -7.82 1.34
CA SER A 83 0.34 -6.85 2.16
C SER A 83 1.86 -6.98 2.00
N GLY A 84 2.35 -8.21 1.87
CA GLY A 84 3.75 -8.53 1.61
C GLY A 84 4.23 -7.99 0.26
N LEU A 85 3.39 -8.05 -0.79
CA LEU A 85 3.70 -7.44 -2.07
C LEU A 85 3.84 -5.92 -1.94
N ALA A 86 2.90 -5.24 -1.27
CA ALA A 86 2.99 -3.80 -1.03
C ALA A 86 4.24 -3.42 -0.23
N TYR A 87 4.60 -4.25 0.76
CA TYR A 87 5.84 -4.10 1.50
C TYR A 87 7.06 -4.21 0.57
N LEU A 88 7.15 -5.28 -0.22
CA LEU A 88 8.27 -5.53 -1.12
C LEU A 88 8.45 -4.38 -2.12
N LEU A 89 7.38 -4.00 -2.82
CA LEU A 89 7.44 -2.91 -3.80
C LEU A 89 7.97 -1.63 -3.18
N ARG A 90 7.45 -1.24 -2.01
CA ARG A 90 7.90 -0.05 -1.27
C ARG A 90 9.38 -0.09 -0.88
N HIS A 91 9.93 -1.26 -0.57
CA HIS A 91 11.34 -1.42 -0.22
C HIS A 91 12.27 -1.45 -1.43
N LEU A 92 11.74 -1.73 -2.62
CA LEU A 92 12.49 -1.66 -3.87
C LEU A 92 12.56 -0.24 -4.43
N LEU A 93 11.62 0.64 -4.10
CA LEU A 93 11.58 2.03 -4.60
C LEU A 93 12.89 2.81 -4.45
N PRO A 94 13.61 2.78 -3.30
CA PRO A 94 14.87 3.53 -3.14
C PRO A 94 15.92 3.23 -4.20
N VAL A 95 15.94 1.99 -4.71
CA VAL A 95 16.90 1.54 -5.73
C VAL A 95 16.71 2.30 -7.04
N TYR A 96 15.48 2.69 -7.37
CA TYR A 96 15.14 3.32 -8.65
C TYR A 96 14.87 4.81 -8.54
N LEU A 97 14.28 5.27 -7.42
CA LEU A 97 13.80 6.65 -7.28
C LEU A 97 14.72 7.53 -6.45
N GLY A 98 15.74 6.96 -5.78
CA GLY A 98 16.63 7.70 -4.88
C GLY A 98 15.91 8.29 -3.65
N CYS A 99 14.74 7.73 -3.29
CA CYS A 99 13.95 8.11 -2.12
C CYS A 99 14.26 7.20 -0.92
N ASN A 100 13.80 7.58 0.26
CA ASN A 100 13.74 6.68 1.41
C ASN A 100 12.46 5.84 1.38
N VAL A 101 12.48 4.69 2.06
CA VAL A 101 11.28 3.82 2.20
C VAL A 101 10.15 4.53 2.95
N SER A 102 10.46 5.56 3.76
CA SER A 102 9.48 6.40 4.47
C SER A 102 8.80 7.45 3.59
N ASP A 103 9.38 7.76 2.43
CA ASP A 103 8.91 8.84 1.55
C ASP A 103 7.68 8.40 0.76
N MET A 104 7.48 7.09 0.60
CA MET A 104 6.24 6.51 0.12
C MET A 104 5.63 5.58 1.16
N ARG A 105 4.31 5.63 1.28
CA ARG A 105 3.52 4.71 2.11
C ARG A 105 2.77 3.74 1.22
N GLY A 106 2.50 2.54 1.74
CA GLY A 106 1.77 1.50 1.02
C GLY A 106 0.53 1.06 1.78
N LYS A 107 -0.56 0.83 1.04
CA LYS A 107 -1.79 0.26 1.59
C LYS A 107 -2.31 -0.83 0.66
N ALA A 108 -2.42 -2.05 1.19
CA ALA A 108 -2.98 -3.20 0.51
C ALA A 108 -4.38 -3.47 1.06
N GLU A 109 -5.39 -3.50 0.20
CA GLU A 109 -6.76 -3.82 0.56
C GLU A 109 -7.22 -5.00 -0.30
N ILE A 110 -7.70 -6.07 0.32
CA ILE A 110 -8.31 -7.21 -0.40
C ILE A 110 -9.62 -6.80 -1.06
N LYS A 111 -10.34 -5.89 -0.41
CA LYS A 111 -11.59 -5.36 -0.92
C LYS A 111 -11.61 -3.86 -0.66
N SER A 112 -11.32 -3.08 -1.70
CA SER A 112 -11.37 -1.63 -1.61
C SER A 112 -12.81 -1.15 -1.42
N PRO A 113 -13.10 -0.21 -0.50
CA PRO A 113 -14.42 0.38 -0.37
C PRO A 113 -14.89 1.12 -1.63
N GLU A 114 -13.95 1.61 -2.44
CA GLU A 114 -14.24 2.42 -3.62
C GLU A 114 -14.46 1.57 -4.88
N PHE A 115 -13.69 0.48 -5.02
CA PHE A 115 -13.66 -0.31 -6.26
C PHE A 115 -14.25 -1.72 -6.13
N ASP A 116 -14.59 -2.16 -4.92
CA ASP A 116 -15.06 -3.52 -4.61
C ASP A 116 -14.10 -4.64 -5.08
N ARG A 117 -12.82 -4.31 -5.29
CA ARG A 117 -11.77 -5.19 -5.84
C ARG A 117 -10.47 -5.10 -5.02
N PRO A 118 -9.57 -6.09 -5.09
CA PRO A 118 -8.26 -5.98 -4.47
C PRO A 118 -7.47 -4.83 -5.08
N SER A 119 -6.94 -3.98 -4.20
CA SER A 119 -6.22 -2.77 -4.57
C SER A 119 -4.95 -2.62 -3.75
N LEU A 120 -3.89 -2.17 -4.40
CA LEU A 120 -2.63 -1.82 -3.76
C LEU A 120 -2.30 -0.39 -4.10
N PHE A 121 -2.22 0.46 -3.09
CA PHE A 121 -1.87 1.86 -3.24
C PHE A 121 -0.46 2.11 -2.73
N LEU A 122 0.32 2.88 -3.49
CA LEU A 122 1.59 3.48 -3.09
C LEU A 122 1.47 4.99 -3.27
N PHE A 123 1.64 5.75 -2.20
CA PHE A 123 1.40 7.19 -2.20
C PHE A 123 2.51 7.94 -1.46
N ASP A 124 2.73 9.19 -1.85
CA ASP A 124 3.71 10.06 -1.22
C ASP A 124 3.34 10.33 0.25
N SER A 125 4.32 10.31 1.14
CA SER A 125 4.09 10.56 2.58
C SER A 125 3.98 12.04 2.93
N THR A 126 4.16 12.91 1.93
CA THR A 126 4.15 14.37 2.07
C THR A 126 2.85 14.95 1.47
N PRO A 127 2.20 15.93 2.14
CA PRO A 127 1.05 16.63 1.59
C PRO A 127 1.37 17.30 0.25
N GLY A 128 0.43 17.24 -0.70
CA GLY A 128 0.58 17.76 -2.07
C GLY A 128 1.40 16.86 -3.01
N GLY A 129 2.09 15.85 -2.49
CA GLY A 129 2.94 14.98 -3.29
C GLY A 129 4.26 15.65 -3.69
N VAL A 130 5.33 14.87 -3.84
CA VAL A 130 6.66 15.38 -4.26
C VAL A 130 7.10 14.84 -5.63
N GLY A 131 6.23 14.08 -6.31
CA GLY A 131 6.53 13.55 -7.64
C GLY A 131 6.98 12.08 -7.67
N LEU A 132 6.93 11.34 -6.55
CA LEU A 132 7.39 9.94 -6.55
C LEU A 132 6.35 9.02 -7.20
N ALA A 133 5.07 9.28 -7.02
CA ALA A 133 4.00 8.55 -7.67
C ALA A 133 4.10 8.60 -9.22
N GLU A 134 4.43 9.76 -9.79
CA GLU A 134 4.64 9.97 -11.22
C GLU A 134 5.73 9.05 -11.76
N LYS A 135 6.90 9.13 -11.14
CA LYS A 135 8.05 8.31 -11.54
C LYS A 135 7.78 6.83 -11.32
N LEU A 136 7.11 6.47 -10.22
CA LEU A 136 6.71 5.09 -9.92
C LEU A 136 5.81 4.52 -11.02
N HIS A 137 4.86 5.30 -11.53
CA HIS A 137 3.99 4.87 -12.62
C HIS A 137 4.81 4.54 -13.89
N GLU A 138 5.83 5.35 -14.21
CA GLU A 138 6.72 5.11 -15.36
C GLU A 138 7.57 3.83 -15.21
N ILE A 139 8.12 3.59 -14.02
CA ILE A 139 8.99 2.43 -13.76
C ILE A 139 8.23 1.17 -13.33
N TRP A 140 6.90 1.20 -13.29
CA TRP A 140 6.09 0.12 -12.73
C TRP A 140 6.41 -1.28 -13.30
N PRO A 141 6.54 -1.46 -14.63
CA PRO A 141 6.87 -2.77 -15.19
C PRO A 141 8.23 -3.30 -14.73
N LEU A 142 9.22 -2.40 -14.62
CA LEU A 142 10.56 -2.73 -14.14
C LEU A 142 10.52 -3.14 -12.67
N LEU A 143 9.78 -2.39 -11.85
CA LEU A 143 9.64 -2.67 -10.42
C LEU A 143 8.99 -4.05 -10.17
N LEU A 144 7.96 -4.39 -10.95
CA LEU A 144 7.32 -5.71 -10.86
C LEU A 144 8.25 -6.85 -11.28
N ALA A 145 9.04 -6.66 -12.34
CA ALA A 145 10.02 -7.64 -12.78
C ALA A 145 11.06 -7.91 -11.68
N THR A 146 11.60 -6.86 -11.06
CA THR A 146 12.56 -7.00 -9.96
C THR A 146 11.92 -7.59 -8.70
N ALA A 147 10.68 -7.23 -8.37
CA ALA A 147 9.97 -7.84 -7.26
C ALA A 147 9.85 -9.37 -7.44
N ARG A 148 9.57 -9.81 -8.67
CA ARG A 148 9.53 -11.22 -9.02
C ARG A 148 10.90 -11.89 -8.90
N GLU A 149 11.96 -11.28 -9.42
CA GLU A 149 13.33 -11.79 -9.29
C GLU A 149 13.75 -11.94 -7.83
N VAL A 150 13.41 -10.97 -6.97
CA VAL A 150 13.69 -11.03 -5.53
C VAL A 150 12.93 -12.19 -4.87
N LEU A 151 11.66 -12.40 -5.24
CA LEU A 151 10.88 -13.52 -4.72
C LEU A 151 11.41 -14.88 -5.18
N GLU A 152 11.86 -14.99 -6.43
CA GLU A 152 12.43 -16.23 -6.99
C GLU A 152 13.85 -16.52 -6.46
N SER A 153 14.64 -15.48 -6.17
CA SER A 153 16.02 -15.60 -5.68
C SER A 153 16.14 -15.77 -4.17
N CYS A 154 15.08 -15.50 -3.40
CA CYS A 154 15.13 -15.56 -1.95
C CYS A 154 15.16 -17.04 -1.45
N PRO A 155 16.20 -17.46 -0.71
CA PRO A 155 16.35 -18.84 -0.24
C PRO A 155 15.41 -19.23 0.91
N ALA A 156 14.58 -18.31 1.41
CA ALA A 156 13.65 -18.57 2.51
C ALA A 156 12.23 -18.13 2.12
N ALA A 157 11.39 -19.09 1.70
CA ALA A 157 9.95 -19.02 1.91
C ALA A 157 9.63 -19.98 3.06
N PRO A 158 9.01 -19.46 4.14
CA PRO A 158 7.55 -19.44 4.09
C PRO A 158 6.99 -18.07 4.48
N VAL A 159 5.94 -17.68 3.77
CA VAL A 159 5.00 -16.66 4.22
C VAL A 159 4.41 -17.18 5.54
N ALA A 160 4.74 -16.51 6.65
CA ALA A 160 4.17 -16.76 7.98
C ALA A 160 3.16 -15.67 8.33
#